data_AF-A0A1S8KFL1-F1
#
_entry.id   AF-A0A1S8KFL1-F1
#
_cell.length_a   1.000
_cell.length_b   1.000
_cell.length_c   1.000
_cell.angle_alpha   90.00
_cell.angle_beta   90.00
_cell.angle_gamma   90.00
#
_symmetry.space_group_name_H-M   'P 1'
#
loop_
_entity.id
_entity.type
_entity.pdbx_description
1 polymer ?
#
loop_
_entity_poly.entity_id
_entity_poly.type
_entity_poly.pdbx_seq_one_letter_code
_entity_poly.pdbx_strand_id
1 'polypeptide(L)' 'MYAIIKTGGKQVKVEVGQAIYVEKLDVEAGEKVVFDEVILVGGESTKVGAPTVAGATVEGTVEK' A
#
# COMPACT_ATOMS: atom_id res chain seq x y z
N MET A 1 -12.83 -3.04 2.12
CA MET A 1 -11.95 -2.75 0.98
C MET A 1 -10.53 -2.92 1.47
N TYR A 2 -9.70 -3.69 0.78
CA TYR A 2 -8.30 -3.90 1.14
C TYR A 2 -7.42 -3.90 -0.11
N ALA A 3 -6.12 -3.69 0.08
CA ALA A 3 -5.14 -3.85 -0.98
C ALA A 3 -3.97 -4.71 -0.50
N ILE A 4 -3.24 -5.31 -1.44
CA ILE A 4 -1.92 -5.90 -1.19
C ILE A 4 -0.92 -5.02 -1.90
N ILE A 5 -0.03 -4.40 -1.14
CA ILE A 5 1.05 -3.54 -1.66
C ILE A 5 2.40 -4.23 -1.50
N LYS A 6 3.36 -3.89 -2.35
CA LYS A 6 4.75 -4.30 -2.21
C LYS A 6 5.60 -3.15 -1.69
N THR A 7 6.32 -3.39 -0.59
CA THR A 7 7.19 -2.42 0.08
C THR A 7 8.27 -3.15 0.87
N GLY A 8 9.50 -2.61 0.91
CA GLY A 8 10.63 -3.24 1.63
C GLY A 8 10.89 -4.70 1.23
N GLY A 9 10.70 -5.04 -0.04
CA GLY A 9 10.84 -6.42 -0.55
C GLY A 9 9.77 -7.42 -0.09
N LYS A 10 8.75 -6.97 0.63
CA LYS A 10 7.65 -7.80 1.18
C LYS A 10 6.32 -7.35 0.60
N GLN A 11 5.32 -8.21 0.70
CA GLN A 11 3.93 -7.87 0.41
C GLN A 11 3.15 -7.72 1.71
N VAL A 12 2.38 -6.65 1.82
CA VAL A 12 1.60 -6.32 3.02
C VAL A 12 0.15 -6.07 2.64
N LYS A 13 -0.77 -6.65 3.41
CA LYS A 13 -2.21 -6.35 3.29
C LYS A 13 -2.52 -5.08 4.06
N VAL A 14 -3.24 -4.16 3.42
CA VAL A 14 -3.59 -2.85 3.97
C VAL A 14 -5.09 -2.57 3.82
N GLU A 15 -5.64 -1.86 4.79
CA GLU A 15 -7.03 -1.40 4.82
C GLU A 15 -7.07 0.09 5.20
N VAL A 16 -8.14 0.79 4.82
CA VAL A 16 -8.29 2.22 5.11
C VAL A 16 -8.35 2.45 6.63
N GLY A 17 -7.52 3.35 7.14
CA GLY A 17 -7.43 3.69 8.56
C GLY A 17 -6.59 2.72 9.40
N GLN A 18 -5.98 1.70 8.78
CA GLN A 18 -5.08 0.77 9.45
C GLN A 18 -3.65 1.33 9.52
N ALA A 19 -3.04 1.33 10.70
CA ALA A 19 -1.61 1.53 10.85
C ALA A 19 -0.85 0.24 10.53
N ILE A 20 0.25 0.35 9.78
CA ILE A 20 1.12 -0.77 9.39
C ILE A 20 2.57 -0.45 9.69
N TYR A 21 3.36 -1.47 9.98
CA TYR A 21 4.81 -1.35 10.08
C TYR A 21 5.45 -1.78 8.77
N VAL A 22 6.31 -0.93 8.24
CA VAL A 22 7.09 -1.17 7.02
C VAL A 22 8.56 -0.92 7.31
N GLU A 23 9.43 -1.26 6.36
CA GLU A 23 10.85 -0.91 6.47
C GLU A 23 11.05 0.61 6.40
N LYS A 24 12.26 1.07 6.74
CA LYS A 24 12.58 2.49 6.80
C LYS A 24 12.28 3.15 5.46
N LEU A 25 11.49 4.22 5.51
CA LEU A 25 11.18 5.09 4.37
C LEU A 25 12.04 6.35 4.48
N ASP A 26 12.49 6.89 3.34
CA ASP A 26 13.19 8.18 3.25
C ASP A 26 12.16 9.32 3.17
N VAL A 27 11.25 9.37 4.15
CA VAL A 27 10.13 10.33 4.26
C VAL A 27 10.00 10.76 5.71
N GLU A 28 9.72 12.04 5.98
CA GLU A 28 9.62 12.54 7.35
C GLU A 28 8.29 12.15 8.01
N ALA A 29 8.27 12.09 9.35
CA ALA A 29 7.04 11.84 10.10
C ALA A 29 6.03 12.98 9.87
N GLY A 30 4.78 12.62 9.61
CA GLY A 30 3.71 13.54 9.25
C GLY A 30 3.58 13.82 7.75
N GLU A 31 4.55 13.40 6.94
CA GLU A 31 4.46 13.52 5.49
C GLU A 31 3.69 12.36 4.85
N LYS A 32 3.19 12.61 3.64
CA LYS A 32 2.50 11.61 2.84
C LYS A 32 3.50 10.68 2.15
N VAL A 33 3.14 9.40 2.10
CA VAL A 33 3.79 8.39 1.28
C VAL A 33 2.78 7.79 0.30
N VAL A 34 3.23 7.52 -0.92
CA VAL A 34 2.43 6.85 -1.97
C VAL A 34 3.10 5.52 -2.32
N PHE A 35 2.32 4.45 -2.31
CA PHE A 35 2.74 3.12 -2.73
C PHE A 35 2.13 2.81 -4.11
N ASP A 36 2.97 2.79 -5.14
CA ASP A 36 2.56 2.55 -6.52
C ASP A 36 2.49 1.06 -6.89
N GLU A 37 3.24 0.20 -6.17
CA GLU A 37 3.24 -1.25 -6.41
C GLU A 37 2.05 -1.92 -5.70
N VAL A 38 0.85 -1.77 -6.28
CA VAL A 38 -0.36 -2.47 -5.83
C VAL A 38 -0.52 -3.80 -6.58
N ILE A 39 -0.47 -4.91 -5.86
CA ILE A 39 -0.56 -6.28 -6.41
C ILE A 39 -2.02 -6.71 -6.58
N LEU A 40 -2.88 -6.34 -5.63
CA LEU A 40 -4.28 -6.75 -5.60
C LEU A 40 -5.12 -5.69 -4.91
N VAL A 41 -6.34 -5.47 -5.41
CA VAL A 41 -7.38 -4.67 -4.75
C VAL A 41 -8.60 -5.57 -4.51
N GLY A 42 -9.01 -5.71 -3.26
CA GLY A 42 -10.09 -6.58 -2.83
C GLY A 42 -11.24 -5.83 -2.15
N GLY A 43 -12.44 -6.35 -2.31
CA GLY A 43 -13.69 -5.75 -1.84
C GLY A 43 -14.87 -6.52 -2.41
N GLU A 44 -15.89 -5.81 -2.90
CA GLU A 44 -17.02 -6.44 -3.61
C GLU A 44 -16.60 -7.15 -4.89
N SER A 45 -15.62 -6.58 -5.61
CA SER A 45 -14.93 -7.22 -6.72
C SER A 45 -13.44 -7.27 -6.43
N THR A 46 -12.76 -8.30 -6.93
CA THR A 46 -11.31 -8.46 -6.76
C THR A 46 -10.61 -8.14 -8.07
N LYS A 47 -9.66 -7.22 -8.04
CA LYS A 47 -8.75 -6.92 -9.14
C LYS A 47 -7.38 -7.50 -8.81
N VAL A 48 -6.91 -8.40 -9.67
CA VAL A 48 -5.60 -9.04 -9.53
C VAL A 48 -4.66 -8.47 -10.59
N GLY A 49 -3.50 -7.99 -10.17
CA GLY A 49 -2.48 -7.43 -11.05
C GLY A 49 -1.61 -8.50 -11.72
N ALA A 50 -0.97 -8.13 -12.83
CA ALA A 50 0.01 -8.95 -13.52
C ALA A 50 1.07 -8.05 -14.20
N PRO A 51 2.15 -7.62 -13.52
CA PRO A 51 2.51 -7.90 -12.12
C PRO A 51 1.79 -7.03 -11.07
N THR A 52 1.29 -5.85 -11.47
CA THR A 52 0.57 -4.89 -10.62
C THR A 52 -0.78 -4.53 -11.23
N VAL A 53 -1.66 -3.92 -10.42
CA VAL A 53 -2.94 -3.38 -10.87
C VAL A 53 -2.68 -1.99 -11.47
N ALA A 54 -2.84 -1.85 -12.79
CA ALA A 54 -2.56 -0.60 -13.48
C ALA A 54 -3.39 0.57 -12.93
N GLY A 55 -2.70 1.68 -12.61
CA GLY A 55 -3.32 2.91 -12.11
C GLY A 55 -3.82 2.84 -10.66
N ALA A 56 -3.56 1.76 -9.93
CA ALA A 56 -3.86 1.68 -8.50
C ALA A 56 -2.68 2.21 -7.67
N THR A 57 -2.99 3.09 -6.72
CA THR A 57 -2.04 3.59 -5.72
C THR A 57 -2.67 3.50 -4.34
N VAL A 58 -1.82 3.42 -3.31
CA VAL A 58 -2.25 3.53 -1.91
C VAL A 58 -1.51 4.69 -1.26
N GLU A 59 -2.25 5.65 -0.71
CA GLU A 59 -1.68 6.77 0.06
C GLU A 59 -1.74 6.47 1.56
N GLY A 60 -0.72 6.92 2.28
CA GLY A 60 -0.67 6.90 3.74
C GLY A 60 0.10 8.10 4.29
N THR A 61 0.05 8.27 5.60
CA THR A 61 0.84 9.27 6.33
C THR A 61 1.84 8.53 7.21
N VAL A 62 3.09 8.98 7.24
CA VAL A 62 4.11 8.41 8.13
C VAL A 62 3.82 8.85 9.55
N GLU A 63 3.58 7.91 10.45
CA GLU A 63 3.43 8.16 11.88
C GLU A 63 4.78 7.98 12.62
N LYS A 64 4.93 8.63 13.77
CA LYS A 64 6.16 8.63 14.56
C LYS A 64 6.22 7.47 15.56
#